data_AF-A0A2E3EZA8-F1
#
_entry.id   AF-A0A2E3EZA8-F1
#
_cell.length_a   1.000
_cell.length_b   1.000
_cell.length_c   1.000
_cell.angle_alpha   90.00
_cell.angle_beta   90.00
_cell.angle_gamma   90.00
#
_symmetry.space_group_name_H-M   'P 1'
#
loop_
_entity.id
_entity.type
_entity.pdbx_description
1 polymer ?
#
loop_
_entity_poly.entity_id
_entity_poly.type
_entity_poly.pdbx_seq_one_letter_code
_entity_poly.pdbx_strand_id
1 'polypeptide(L)'
;MNIAKDQETLIVLSLAALIAFLKFELQLLLILAIGFLLIAILSKWLSHQISRLWLGFSFYFGLVMNYIIMFFIYFLILTPLALLQKLFGSNQLLKGKGAHTYFTERNHQHTFDDLKNPW
;
A
#
# COMPACT_ATOMS: atom_id res chain seq x y z
N MET A 1 8.52 25.80 -14.48
CA MET A 1 9.24 24.84 -15.34
C MET A 1 10.66 24.69 -14.80
N ASN A 2 10.98 23.57 -14.15
CA ASN A 2 12.33 23.33 -13.64
C ASN A 2 13.05 22.39 -14.62
N ILE A 3 13.75 23.01 -15.58
CA ILE A 3 14.29 22.33 -16.77
C ILE A 3 15.24 21.19 -16.38
N ALA A 4 16.06 21.37 -15.34
CA ALA A 4 16.99 20.34 -14.89
C ALA A 4 16.27 19.08 -14.42
N LYS A 5 15.24 19.24 -13.58
CA LYS A 5 14.42 18.11 -13.08
C LYS A 5 13.66 17.38 -14.19
N ASP A 6 13.18 18.12 -15.19
CA ASP A 6 12.47 17.55 -16.32
C ASP A 6 13.41 16.70 -17.20
N GLN A 7 14.66 17.14 -17.39
CA GLN A 7 15.69 16.38 -18.11
C GLN A 7 16.16 15.15 -17.33
N GLU A 8 16.38 15.29 -16.02
CA GLU A 8 16.71 14.15 -15.13
C GLU A 8 15.65 13.05 -15.22
N THR A 9 14.36 13.42 -15.23
CA THR A 9 13.25 12.46 -15.32
C THR A 9 13.29 11.67 -16.64
N LEU A 10 13.56 12.33 -17.77
CA LEU A 10 13.73 11.65 -19.05
C LEU A 10 14.97 10.77 -19.11
N ILE A 11 16.08 11.21 -18.50
CA ILE A 11 17.29 10.39 -18.40
C ILE A 11 17.00 9.12 -17.60
N VAL A 12 16.32 9.23 -16.46
CA VAL A 12 15.90 8.07 -15.65
C VAL A 12 14.96 7.15 -16.43
N LEU A 13 14.00 7.69 -17.18
CA LEU A 13 13.12 6.91 -18.05
C LEU A 13 13.89 6.17 -19.16
N SER A 14 14.86 6.83 -19.79
CA SER A 14 15.73 6.21 -20.80
C SER A 14 16.58 5.09 -20.21
N LEU A 15 17.13 5.28 -19.00
CA LEU A 15 17.90 4.28 -18.28
C LEU A 15 17.04 3.07 -17.93
N ALA A 16 15.81 3.29 -17.44
CA ALA A 16 14.88 2.22 -17.15
C ALA A 16 14.54 1.39 -18.40
N ALA A 17 14.31 2.06 -19.54
CA ALA A 17 14.07 1.40 -20.82
C ALA A 17 15.29 0.58 -21.29
N LEU A 18 16.51 1.09 -21.08
CA LEU A 18 17.76 0.39 -21.38
C LEU A 18 17.95 -0.86 -20.51
N ILE A 19 17.72 -0.75 -19.20
CA ILE A 19 17.81 -1.90 -18.28
C ILE A 19 16.78 -2.98 -18.67
N ALA A 20 15.55 -2.56 -19.01
CA ALA A 20 14.53 -3.48 -19.48
C ALA A 20 14.91 -4.12 -20.83
N PHE A 21 15.59 -3.39 -21.73
CA PHE A 21 16.10 -3.97 -22.97
C PHE A 21 17.08 -5.11 -22.70
N LEU A 22 17.97 -4.99 -21.71
CA LEU A 22 18.91 -6.07 -21.35
C LEU A 22 18.22 -7.37 -20.91
N LYS A 23 16.98 -7.29 -20.40
CA LYS A 23 16.24 -8.45 -19.93
C LYS A 23 15.30 -9.04 -20.99
N PHE A 24 14.71 -8.20 -21.82
CA PHE A 24 13.67 -8.59 -22.78
C PHE A 24 14.16 -8.63 -24.23
N GLU A 25 15.35 -8.11 -24.53
CA GLU A 25 15.99 -8.02 -25.86
C GLU A 25 15.12 -7.37 -26.96
N LEU A 26 14.10 -6.60 -26.55
CA LEU A 26 13.13 -6.01 -27.47
C LEU A 26 13.67 -4.71 -28.08
N GLN A 27 13.96 -4.71 -29.38
CA GLN A 27 14.52 -3.55 -30.11
C GLN A 27 13.69 -2.25 -29.93
N LEU A 28 12.38 -2.36 -29.72
CA LEU A 28 11.50 -1.22 -29.44
C LEU A 28 11.92 -0.43 -28.19
N LEU A 29 12.41 -1.11 -27.15
CA LEU A 29 12.87 -0.44 -25.92
C LEU A 29 14.14 0.38 -26.16
N LEU A 30 15.04 -0.12 -27.03
CA LEU A 30 16.25 0.62 -27.40
C LEU A 30 15.89 1.90 -28.17
N ILE A 31 14.95 1.82 -29.12
CA ILE A 31 14.45 2.97 -29.88
C ILE A 31 13.80 3.99 -28.93
N LEU A 32 13.00 3.53 -27.96
CA LEU A 32 12.39 4.39 -26.94
C LEU A 32 13.44 5.09 -26.05
N ALA A 33 14.46 4.36 -25.60
CA ALA A 33 15.53 4.92 -24.78
C ALA A 33 16.29 6.04 -25.52
N ILE A 34 16.66 5.79 -26.77
CA ILE A 34 17.31 6.78 -27.65
C ILE A 34 16.36 7.96 -27.88
N GLY A 35 15.08 7.71 -28.13
CA GLY A 35 14.06 8.75 -28.31
C GLY A 35 13.95 9.68 -27.10
N PHE A 36 13.90 9.13 -25.88
CA PHE A 36 13.84 9.94 -24.66
C PHE A 36 15.12 10.77 -24.46
N LEU A 37 16.30 10.22 -24.74
CA LEU A 37 17.56 10.97 -24.67
C LEU A 37 17.61 12.11 -25.69
N LEU A 38 17.19 11.86 -26.93
CA LEU A 38 17.11 12.91 -27.95
C LEU A 38 16.14 14.01 -27.53
N ILE A 39 14.96 13.67 -27.03
CA ILE A 39 13.98 14.66 -26.56
C ILE A 39 14.53 15.49 -25.39
N ALA A 40 15.24 14.84 -24.45
CA ALA A 40 15.85 15.51 -23.30
C ALA A 40 16.86 16.60 -23.71
N ILE A 41 17.58 16.39 -24.82
CA ILE A 41 18.59 17.33 -25.34
C ILE A 41 17.94 18.38 -26.25
N LEU A 42 17.06 17.97 -27.16
CA LEU A 42 16.55 18.83 -28.23
C LEU A 42 15.41 19.77 -27.79
N SER A 43 14.52 19.33 -26.90
CA SER A 43 13.28 20.09 -26.61
C SER A 43 12.92 20.14 -25.14
N LYS A 44 13.05 21.35 -24.55
CA LYS A 44 12.65 21.65 -23.18
C LYS A 44 11.14 21.56 -22.98
N TRP A 45 10.35 21.99 -23.96
CA TRP A 45 8.89 21.97 -23.88
C TRP A 45 8.36 20.54 -23.85
N LEU A 46 8.86 19.69 -24.76
CA LEU A 46 8.44 18.30 -24.84
C LEU A 46 8.88 17.50 -23.60
N SER A 47 10.10 17.77 -23.12
CA SER A 47 10.61 17.22 -21.86
C SER A 47 9.70 17.54 -20.68
N HIS A 48 9.25 18.79 -20.57
CA HIS A 48 8.35 19.19 -19.50
C HIS A 48 6.99 18.47 -19.57
N GLN A 49 6.44 18.28 -20.77
CA GLN A 49 5.16 17.58 -20.93
C GLN A 49 5.25 16.11 -20.53
N ILE A 50 6.30 15.42 -20.99
CA ILE A 50 6.52 14.00 -20.66
C ILE A 50 6.78 13.83 -19.17
N SER A 51 7.66 14.66 -18.60
CA SER A 51 7.94 14.71 -17.15
C SER A 51 6.66 14.89 -16.34
N ARG A 52 5.81 15.85 -16.71
CA ARG A 52 4.55 16.12 -16.02
C ARG A 52 3.57 14.95 -16.11
N LEU A 53 3.43 14.33 -17.28
CA LEU A 53 2.58 13.14 -17.45
C LEU A 53 3.08 11.97 -16.61
N TRP A 54 4.39 11.70 -16.65
CA TRP A 54 5.01 10.61 -15.91
C TRP A 54 4.89 10.81 -14.40
N LEU A 55 5.26 11.99 -13.89
CA LEU A 55 5.18 12.31 -12.48
C LEU A 55 3.72 12.32 -11.99
N GLY A 56 2.79 12.83 -12.81
CA GLY A 56 1.36 12.74 -12.52
C GLY A 56 0.90 11.28 -12.39
N PHE A 57 1.28 10.42 -13.33
CA PHE A 57 1.01 8.99 -13.26
C PHE A 57 1.60 8.35 -11.99
N SER A 58 2.87 8.62 -11.66
CA SER A 58 3.51 8.11 -10.45
C SER A 58 2.82 8.57 -9.17
N PHE A 59 2.31 9.80 -9.13
CA PHE A 59 1.56 10.31 -7.98
C PHE A 59 0.28 9.50 -7.74
N TYR A 60 -0.55 9.30 -8.78
CA TYR A 60 -1.75 8.48 -8.66
C TYR A 60 -1.43 7.02 -8.32
N PHE A 61 -0.38 6.47 -8.92
CA PHE A 61 0.08 5.13 -8.59
C PHE A 61 0.48 5.02 -7.11
N GLY A 62 1.18 6.02 -6.58
CA GLY A 62 1.54 6.09 -5.15
C GLY A 62 0.33 6.10 -4.22
N LEU A 63 -0.75 6.79 -4.59
CA LEU A 63 -2.00 6.78 -3.81
C LEU A 63 -2.62 5.38 -3.74
N VAL A 64 -2.63 4.65 -4.85
CA VAL A 64 -3.16 3.27 -4.91
C VAL A 64 -2.23 2.29 -4.19
N MET A 65 -0.91 2.52 -4.24
CA MET A 65 0.09 1.63 -3.68
C MET A 65 -0.07 1.42 -2.17
N ASN A 66 -0.49 2.44 -1.42
CA ASN A 66 -0.75 2.30 0.02
C ASN A 66 -1.82 1.23 0.30
N TYR A 67 -2.93 1.25 -0.44
CA TYR A 67 -3.99 0.24 -0.30
C TYR A 67 -3.51 -1.14 -0.72
N ILE A 68 -2.70 -1.23 -1.78
CA ILE A 68 -2.11 -2.50 -2.24
C ILE A 68 -1.21 -3.10 -1.15
N ILE A 69 -0.31 -2.30 -0.57
CA ILE A 69 0.57 -2.75 0.52
C ILE A 69 -0.27 -3.21 1.71
N MET A 70 -1.30 -2.45 2.10
CA MET A 70 -2.16 -2.82 3.22
C MET A 70 -2.94 -4.11 2.96
N PHE A 71 -3.41 -4.31 1.72
CA PHE A 71 -4.04 -5.56 1.29
C PHE A 71 -3.09 -6.75 1.45
N PHE A 72 -1.83 -6.61 1.00
CA PHE A 72 -0.83 -7.67 1.17
C PHE A 72 -0.49 -7.93 2.63
N ILE A 73 -0.32 -6.89 3.46
CA ILE A 73 -0.10 -7.05 4.91
C ILE A 73 -1.27 -7.79 5.55
N TYR A 74 -2.51 -7.40 5.24
CA TYR A 74 -3.69 -8.06 5.78
C TYR A 74 -3.76 -9.53 5.37
N PHE A 75 -3.55 -9.84 4.09
CA PHE A 75 -3.74 -11.20 3.59
C PHE A 75 -2.58 -12.13 3.91
N LEU A 76 -1.34 -11.65 3.85
CA LEU A 76 -0.14 -12.46 4.08
C LEU A 76 0.29 -12.53 5.54
N ILE A 77 -0.10 -11.56 6.38
CA ILE A 77 0.32 -11.51 7.78
C ILE A 77 -0.88 -11.68 8.71
N LEU A 78 -1.85 -10.76 8.65
CA LEU A 78 -2.94 -10.75 9.63
C LEU A 78 -3.91 -11.92 9.48
N THR A 79 -4.24 -12.29 8.24
CA THR A 79 -5.17 -13.39 7.94
C THR A 79 -4.63 -14.75 8.41
N PRO A 80 -3.40 -15.17 8.05
CA PRO A 80 -2.87 -16.42 8.58
C PRO A 80 -2.67 -16.36 10.09
N LEU A 81 -2.28 -15.21 10.65
CA LEU A 81 -2.16 -15.05 12.10
C LEU A 81 -3.52 -15.24 12.81
N ALA A 82 -4.59 -14.67 12.28
CA ALA A 82 -5.94 -14.83 12.82
C ALA A 82 -6.44 -16.28 12.68
N LEU A 83 -6.11 -16.96 11.56
CA LEU A 83 -6.42 -18.37 11.38
C LEU A 83 -5.65 -19.24 12.38
N LEU A 84 -4.36 -18.98 12.60
CA LEU A 84 -3.57 -19.65 13.63
C LEU A 84 -4.14 -19.40 15.02
N GLN A 85 -4.55 -18.17 15.35
CA GLN A 85 -5.22 -17.86 16.60
C GLN A 85 -6.56 -18.61 16.72
N LYS A 86 -7.31 -18.77 15.63
CA LYS A 86 -8.57 -19.53 15.64
C LYS A 86 -8.33 -21.03 15.85
N LEU A 87 -7.24 -21.58 15.31
CA LEU A 87 -6.91 -23.00 15.41
C LEU A 87 -6.23 -23.38 16.74
N PHE A 88 -5.35 -22.51 17.25
CA PHE A 88 -4.50 -22.78 18.42
C PHE A 88 -4.82 -21.91 19.64
N GLY A 89 -5.57 -20.82 19.47
CA GLY A 89 -5.90 -19.90 20.55
C GLY A 89 -7.02 -20.43 21.44
N SER A 90 -6.87 -20.20 22.75
CA SER A 90 -7.95 -20.44 23.71
C SER A 90 -9.12 -19.50 23.41
N ASN A 91 -10.29 -20.07 23.17
CA ASN A 91 -11.48 -19.33 22.84
C ASN A 91 -12.01 -18.66 24.14
N GLN A 92 -11.59 -17.42 24.39
CA GLN A 92 -11.93 -16.67 25.61
C GLN A 92 -13.43 -16.37 25.75
N LEU A 93 -14.18 -16.52 24.66
CA LEU A 93 -15.64 -16.43 24.61
C LEU A 93 -16.29 -17.81 24.72
N LEU A 94 -15.65 -18.79 25.37
CA LEU A 94 -16.31 -20.06 25.69
C LEU A 94 -17.27 -19.86 26.84
N LYS A 95 -18.55 -20.04 26.53
CA LYS A 95 -19.62 -20.23 27.49
C LYS A 95 -19.22 -21.38 28.42
N GLY A 96 -19.33 -21.21 29.73
CA GLY A 96 -19.12 -22.31 30.67
C GLY A 96 -19.97 -23.52 30.25
N LYS A 97 -19.40 -24.73 30.30
CA LYS A 97 -20.11 -25.97 29.93
C LYS A 97 -21.46 -26.03 30.66
N GLY A 98 -22.57 -26.02 29.91
CA GLY A 98 -23.93 -26.11 30.46
C GLY A 98 -24.68 -24.77 30.68
N ALA A 99 -24.07 -23.61 30.43
CA ALA A 99 -24.79 -22.34 30.56
C ALA A 99 -25.67 -22.04 29.34
N HIS A 100 -26.80 -21.34 29.54
CA HIS A 100 -27.74 -20.92 28.48
C HIS A 100 -27.45 -19.52 27.92
N THR A 101 -26.71 -18.68 28.65
CA THR A 101 -26.28 -17.35 28.19
C THR A 101 -24.79 -17.12 28.46
N TYR A 102 -24.23 -16.05 27.88
CA TYR A 102 -22.89 -15.54 28.19
C TYR A 102 -22.87 -14.58 29.38
N PHE A 103 -24.05 -14.20 29.86
CA PHE A 103 -24.20 -13.29 30.98
C PHE A 103 -24.12 -14.07 32.28
N THR A 104 -23.30 -13.60 33.21
CA THR A 104 -23.31 -14.09 34.58
C THR A 104 -24.34 -13.30 35.37
N GLU A 105 -25.27 -13.99 36.03
CA GLU A 105 -26.18 -13.33 36.97
C GLU A 105 -25.37 -12.80 38.15
N ARG A 106 -25.25 -11.48 38.25
CA ARG A 106 -24.72 -10.82 39.43
C ARG A 106 -25.88 -10.55 40.36
N ASN A 107 -26.12 -11.44 41.31
CA ASN A 107 -27.06 -11.23 42.42
C ASN A 107 -26.49 -10.21 43.43
N HIS A 108 -26.11 -9.02 42.94
CA HIS A 108 -25.56 -7.94 43.75
C HIS A 108 -26.69 -7.04 44.22
N GLN A 109 -26.78 -6.81 45.54
CA GLN A 109 -27.72 -5.85 46.10
C GLN A 109 -27.09 -4.46 46.01
N HIS A 110 -27.68 -3.63 45.14
CA HIS A 110 -27.22 -2.26 44.91
C HIS A 110 -27.32 -1.42 46.19
N THR A 111 -26.19 -0.91 46.66
CA THR A 111 -26.11 -0.01 47.81
C THR A 111 -25.79 1.41 47.37
N PHE A 112 -26.01 2.37 48.27
CA PHE A 112 -25.77 3.80 48.00
C PHE A 112 -24.33 4.13 47.58
N ASP A 113 -23.35 3.32 47.99
CA ASP A 113 -21.96 3.51 47.59
C ASP A 113 -21.71 3.16 46.11
N ASP A 114 -22.54 2.30 45.50
CA ASP A 114 -22.46 1.97 44.07
C ASP A 114 -22.90 3.15 43.18
N LEU A 115 -23.72 4.07 43.72
CA LEU A 115 -24.15 5.27 43.03
C LEU A 115 -23.11 6.39 43.02
N LYS A 116 -22.06 6.30 43.84
CA LYS A 116 -21.01 7.33 43.89
C LYS A 116 -20.10 7.29 42.66
N ASN A 117 -19.93 6.14 42.02
CA ASN A 117 -19.16 5.98 40.79
C ASN A 117 -19.92 5.03 39.83
N PRO A 118 -20.87 5.55 39.03
CA PRO A 118 -21.72 4.73 38.16
C PRO A 118 -21.07 4.29 36.83
N TRP A 119 -19.77 4.56 36.63
CA TRP A 119 -18.98 4.18 35.45
C TRP A 119 -18.02 3.03 35.76
#